data_AF-A0A8T4VSE6-F1
#
_entry.id   AF-A0A8T4VSE6-F1
#
_cell.length_a   1.000
_cell.length_b   1.000
_cell.length_c   1.000
_cell.angle_alpha   90.00
_cell.angle_beta   90.00
_cell.angle_gamma   90.00
#
_symmetry.space_group_name_H-M   'P 1'
#
loop_
_entity.id
_entity.type
_entity.pdbx_description
1 polymer ?
#
loop_
_entity_poly.entity_id
_entity_poly.type
_entity_poly.pdbx_seq_one_letter_code
_entity_poly.pdbx_strand_id
1 'polypeptide(L)'
;GTERALGDGTLGTLLGVTVEAKTATLQQLTGFTGTTSDAVAVGTDPAGQAVSFAGSATDVGDATRTAVREALTRSFASRFADSEPPVSVPEADTGIVTSRIATPFDP
;
A
#
# COMPACT_ATOMS: atom_id res chain seq x y z
N GLY A 1 -8.60 -11.38 6.24
CA GLY A 1 -7.48 -12.28 5.91
C GLY A 1 -7.96 -13.29 4.89
N THR A 2 -7.07 -13.88 4.10
CA THR A 2 -7.44 -14.91 3.12
C THR A 2 -7.08 -16.29 3.69
N GLU A 3 -7.89 -17.31 3.40
CA GLU A 3 -7.61 -18.72 3.74
C GLU A 3 -6.68 -19.37 2.70
N ARG A 4 -5.87 -18.55 2.01
CA ARG A 4 -5.00 -18.99 0.91
C ARG A 4 -3.57 -19.08 1.41
N ALA A 5 -2.87 -20.12 0.95
CA ALA A 5 -1.44 -20.29 1.10
C ALA A 5 -0.72 -19.72 -0.12
N LEU A 6 0.22 -18.80 0.10
CA LEU A 6 0.98 -18.10 -0.94
C LEU A 6 2.46 -18.46 -0.82
N GLY A 7 3.08 -18.84 -1.94
CA GLY A 7 4.54 -18.97 -2.02
C GLY A 7 5.25 -17.62 -2.03
N ASP A 8 6.57 -17.60 -1.82
CA ASP A 8 7.35 -16.37 -1.67
C ASP A 8 7.18 -15.36 -2.82
N GLY A 9 7.21 -15.83 -4.07
CA GLY A 9 6.98 -14.96 -5.24
C GLY A 9 5.56 -14.40 -5.30
N THR A 10 4.59 -15.19 -4.86
CA THR A 10 3.18 -14.78 -4.80
C THR A 10 2.95 -13.78 -3.65
N LEU A 11 3.62 -13.97 -2.51
CA LEU A 11 3.66 -12.99 -1.41
C LEU A 11 4.31 -11.67 -1.86
N GLY A 12 5.42 -11.73 -2.60
CA GLY A 12 6.05 -10.54 -3.18
C GLY A 12 5.11 -9.79 -4.13
N THR A 13 4.34 -10.53 -4.94
CA THR A 13 3.30 -9.93 -5.80
C THR A 13 2.21 -9.26 -4.97
N LEU A 14 1.71 -9.92 -3.92
CA LEU A 14 0.68 -9.37 -3.04
C LEU A 14 1.16 -8.11 -2.31
N LEU A 15 2.42 -8.08 -1.88
CA LEU A 15 3.06 -6.89 -1.32
C LEU A 15 3.02 -5.73 -2.32
N GLY A 16 3.38 -5.98 -3.59
CA GLY A 16 3.28 -5.00 -4.66
C GLY A 16 1.86 -4.45 -4.83
N VAL A 17 0.86 -5.33 -4.89
CA VAL A 17 -0.57 -4.94 -4.97
C VAL A 17 -1.00 -4.09 -3.76
N THR A 18 -0.53 -4.44 -2.57
CA THR A 18 -0.83 -3.71 -1.33
C THR A 18 -0.24 -2.29 -1.36
N VAL A 19 1.03 -2.17 -1.77
CA VAL A 19 1.72 -0.87 -1.90
C VAL A 19 1.09 -0.02 -2.99
N GLU A 20 0.71 -0.61 -4.14
CA GLU A 20 -0.01 0.08 -5.22
C GLU A 20 -1.35 0.63 -4.73
N ALA A 21 -2.16 -0.19 -4.05
CA ALA A 21 -3.47 0.21 -3.54
C ALA A 21 -3.36 1.34 -2.51
N LYS A 22 -2.40 1.24 -1.59
CA LYS A 22 -2.10 2.28 -0.61
C LYS A 22 -1.71 3.58 -1.30
N THR A 23 -0.74 3.50 -2.21
CA THR A 23 -0.22 4.66 -2.94
C THR A 23 -1.33 5.37 -3.71
N ALA A 24 -2.13 4.62 -4.47
CA ALA A 24 -3.23 5.18 -5.24
C ALA A 24 -4.31 5.83 -4.34
N THR A 25 -4.61 5.21 -3.19
CA THR A 25 -5.61 5.74 -2.26
C THR A 25 -5.11 7.03 -1.59
N LEU A 26 -3.87 7.07 -1.11
CA LEU A 26 -3.31 8.28 -0.51
C LEU A 26 -3.14 9.40 -1.54
N GLN A 27 -2.73 9.07 -2.77
CA GLN A 27 -2.64 10.03 -3.87
C GLN A 27 -4.00 10.66 -4.17
N GLN A 28 -5.07 9.86 -4.14
CA GLN A 28 -6.43 10.36 -4.34
C GLN A 28 -6.92 11.25 -3.19
N LEU A 29 -6.59 10.90 -1.94
CA LEU A 29 -7.06 11.63 -0.76
C LEU A 29 -6.28 12.93 -0.51
N THR A 30 -4.98 12.96 -0.86
CA THR A 30 -4.06 14.01 -0.40
C THR A 30 -3.29 14.69 -1.52
N GLY A 31 -3.25 14.12 -2.72
CA GLY A 31 -2.34 14.55 -3.78
C GLY A 31 -0.90 14.05 -3.62
N PHE A 32 -0.61 13.23 -2.61
CA PHE A 32 0.71 12.63 -2.37
C PHE A 32 0.60 11.11 -2.17
N THR A 33 1.68 10.39 -2.49
CA THR A 33 1.71 8.92 -2.48
C THR A 33 1.79 8.29 -1.07
N GLY A 34 1.96 9.11 -0.04
CA GLY A 34 2.21 8.70 1.34
C GLY A 34 3.50 9.30 1.89
N THR A 35 3.91 8.85 3.08
CA THR A 35 5.11 9.34 3.77
C THR A 35 6.18 8.27 3.73
N THR A 36 7.45 8.56 3.46
CA THR A 36 8.49 7.50 3.34
C THR A 36 8.77 6.70 4.63
N SER A 37 8.09 7.01 5.74
CA SER A 37 8.09 6.26 6.99
C SER A 37 7.13 5.07 7.01
N ASP A 38 6.23 4.93 6.03
CA ASP A 38 5.16 3.95 6.07
C ASP A 38 5.60 2.54 5.62
N ALA A 39 5.65 1.59 6.56
CA ALA A 39 5.97 0.20 6.29
C ALA A 39 4.71 -0.61 5.93
N VAL A 40 4.84 -1.58 5.02
CA VAL A 40 3.79 -2.53 4.65
C VAL A 40 4.31 -3.94 4.83
N ALA A 41 3.51 -4.79 5.45
CA ALA A 41 3.74 -6.22 5.54
C ALA A 41 2.53 -6.99 5.02
N VAL A 42 2.78 -8.16 4.41
CA VAL A 42 1.73 -9.10 3.99
C VAL A 42 2.06 -10.47 4.57
N GLY A 43 1.01 -11.22 4.87
CA GLY A 43 1.10 -12.59 5.38
C GLY A 43 0.06 -13.47 4.72
N THR A 44 0.23 -14.77 4.89
CA THR A 44 -0.61 -15.82 4.31
C THR A 44 -0.86 -16.89 5.36
N ASP A 45 -1.97 -17.60 5.24
CA ASP A 45 -2.20 -18.81 6.04
C ASP A 45 -1.42 -19.97 5.42
N PRO A 46 -0.35 -20.48 6.06
CA PRO A 46 0.46 -21.57 5.49
C PRO A 46 -0.30 -22.91 5.42
N ALA A 47 -1.41 -23.06 6.16
CA ALA A 47 -2.26 -24.25 6.11
C ALA A 47 -3.42 -24.11 5.09
N GLY A 48 -3.56 -22.93 4.47
CA GLY A 48 -4.64 -22.61 3.54
C GLY A 48 -4.52 -23.29 2.18
N GLN A 49 -5.54 -23.08 1.32
CA GLN A 49 -5.50 -23.60 -0.05
C GLN A 49 -4.46 -22.83 -0.87
N ALA A 50 -3.52 -23.55 -1.49
CA ALA A 50 -2.48 -22.95 -2.32
C ALA A 50 -3.06 -22.22 -3.54
N VAL A 51 -2.52 -21.04 -3.83
CA VAL A 51 -2.79 -20.30 -5.08
C VAL A 51 -1.49 -19.76 -5.66
N SER A 52 -1.39 -19.79 -7.00
CA SER A 52 -0.17 -19.40 -7.71
C SER A 52 -0.07 -17.90 -7.96
N PHE A 53 -1.20 -17.18 -7.96
CA PHE A 53 -1.26 -15.77 -8.36
C PHE A 53 -1.96 -14.92 -7.30
N ALA A 54 -1.46 -13.69 -7.12
CA ALA A 54 -2.02 -12.70 -6.20
C ALA A 54 -2.03 -11.28 -6.80
N GLY A 55 -2.04 -11.19 -8.15
CA GLY A 55 -2.15 -9.91 -8.84
C GLY A 55 -3.51 -9.25 -8.65
N SER A 56 -3.62 -7.96 -9.00
CA SER A 56 -4.79 -7.11 -8.75
C SER A 56 -6.12 -7.62 -9.30
N ALA A 57 -6.11 -8.52 -10.29
CA ALA A 57 -7.30 -9.12 -10.91
C ALA A 57 -7.65 -10.52 -10.36
N THR A 58 -6.91 -11.01 -9.37
CA THR A 58 -7.23 -12.26 -8.65
C THR A 58 -8.15 -11.97 -7.48
N ASP A 59 -8.89 -12.96 -6.99
CA ASP A 59 -9.76 -12.80 -5.82
C ASP A 59 -8.99 -12.28 -4.58
N VAL A 60 -7.76 -12.79 -4.36
CA VAL A 60 -6.89 -12.36 -3.26
C VAL A 60 -6.43 -10.92 -3.46
N GLY A 61 -6.03 -10.56 -4.68
CA GLY A 61 -5.60 -9.20 -5.01
C GLY A 61 -6.73 -8.19 -4.91
N ASP A 62 -7.91 -8.50 -5.44
CA ASP A 62 -9.10 -7.64 -5.36
C ASP A 62 -9.53 -7.40 -3.91
N ALA A 63 -9.63 -8.48 -3.12
CA ALA A 63 -9.93 -8.39 -1.70
C ALA A 63 -8.91 -7.53 -0.95
N THR A 64 -7.62 -7.68 -1.27
CA THR A 64 -6.53 -6.90 -0.65
C THR A 64 -6.63 -5.42 -1.00
N ARG A 65 -6.86 -5.07 -2.28
CA ARG A 65 -7.01 -3.67 -2.71
C ARG A 65 -8.20 -3.01 -2.04
N THR A 66 -9.32 -3.71 -1.96
CA THR A 66 -10.53 -3.23 -1.30
C THR A 66 -10.30 -3.00 0.19
N ALA A 67 -9.68 -3.96 0.88
CA ALA A 67 -9.37 -3.85 2.30
C ALA A 67 -8.41 -2.68 2.60
N VAL A 68 -7.34 -2.53 1.81
CA VAL A 68 -6.36 -1.44 1.98
C VAL A 68 -7.01 -0.07 1.75
N ARG A 69 -7.79 0.08 0.68
CA ARG A 69 -8.47 1.34 0.37
C ARG A 69 -9.43 1.75 1.48
N GLU A 70 -10.23 0.80 1.97
CA GLU A 70 -11.21 1.06 3.03
C GLU A 70 -10.51 1.42 4.34
N ALA A 71 -9.49 0.65 4.74
CA ALA A 71 -8.74 0.90 5.95
C ALA A 71 -8.08 2.29 5.94
N LEU A 72 -7.45 2.67 4.81
CA LEU A 72 -6.82 3.98 4.68
C LEU A 72 -7.82 5.12 4.65
N THR A 73 -8.94 4.98 3.93
CA THR A 73 -9.98 6.00 3.89
C THR A 73 -10.54 6.27 5.28
N ARG A 74 -10.83 5.20 6.05
CA ARG A 74 -11.31 5.32 7.43
C ARG A 74 -10.26 5.88 8.37
N SER A 75 -9.01 5.40 8.26
CA SER A 75 -7.89 5.88 9.07
C SER A 75 -7.64 7.37 8.83
N PHE A 76 -7.66 7.78 7.56
CA PHE A 76 -7.51 9.18 7.16
C PHE A 76 -8.63 10.06 7.73
N ALA A 77 -9.89 9.66 7.54
CA ALA A 77 -11.04 10.38 8.09
C ALA A 77 -10.97 10.46 9.63
N SER A 78 -10.53 9.40 10.30
CA SER A 78 -10.35 9.40 11.75
C SER A 78 -9.20 10.30 12.22
N ARG A 79 -8.06 10.31 11.50
CA ARG A 79 -6.88 11.12 11.82
C ARG A 79 -7.18 12.61 11.71
N PHE A 80 -7.95 12.98 10.70
CA PHE A 80 -8.27 14.37 10.34
C PHE A 80 -9.73 14.73 10.67
N ALA A 81 -10.33 14.07 11.68
CA ALA A 81 -11.70 14.33 12.09
C ALA A 81 -11.86 15.74 12.69
N ASP A 82 -10.85 16.21 13.42
CA ASP A 82 -10.84 17.48 14.16
C ASP A 82 -9.80 18.48 13.64
N SER A 83 -9.10 18.16 12.54
CA SER A 83 -8.03 18.98 11.97
C SER A 83 -7.93 18.79 10.46
N GLU A 84 -7.52 19.82 9.74
CA GLU A 84 -7.28 19.70 8.29
C GLU A 84 -6.03 18.86 7.99
N PRO A 85 -6.05 18.05 6.92
CA PRO A 85 -4.86 17.37 6.44
C PRO A 85 -3.83 18.36 5.88
N PRO A 86 -2.52 18.04 5.94
CA PRO A 86 -1.48 18.90 5.38
C PRO A 86 -1.68 19.07 3.87
N VAL A 87 -1.49 20.29 3.36
CA VAL A 87 -1.65 20.61 1.93
C VAL A 87 -0.36 20.44 1.14
N SER A 88 0.76 20.16 1.83
CA SER A 88 2.05 19.90 1.23
C SER A 88 2.90 18.95 2.08
N VAL A 89 3.85 18.26 1.45
CA VAL A 89 4.80 17.38 2.16
C VAL A 89 5.62 18.13 3.21
N PRO A 90 6.16 19.34 2.96
CA PRO A 90 6.90 20.09 3.97
C PRO A 90 6.09 20.51 5.20
N GLU A 91 4.77 20.66 5.08
CA GLU A 91 3.88 21.03 6.19
C GLU A 91 3.38 19.83 6.99
N ALA A 92 3.64 18.60 6.52
CA ALA A 92 3.27 17.40 7.25
C ALA A 92 4.22 17.14 8.44
N ASP A 93 3.67 16.69 9.58
CA ASP A 93 4.43 16.32 10.78
C ASP A 93 5.63 15.39 10.47
N THR A 94 5.44 14.48 9.52
CA THR A 94 6.45 13.53 9.06
C THR A 94 6.44 13.42 7.53
N GLY A 95 6.85 14.48 6.83
CA GLY A 95 6.99 14.51 5.38
C GLY A 95 8.44 14.34 4.91
N ILE A 96 8.67 13.49 3.90
CA ILE A 96 9.97 13.35 3.22
C ILE A 96 9.76 13.47 1.72
N VAL A 97 10.54 14.32 1.07
CA VAL A 97 10.53 14.50 -0.39
C VAL A 97 11.70 13.72 -1.02
N THR A 98 11.39 12.79 -1.92
CA THR A 98 12.40 12.15 -2.76
C THR A 98 12.73 13.05 -3.95
N SER A 99 13.87 13.75 -3.87
CA SER A 99 14.36 14.65 -4.94
C SER A 99 15.59 14.12 -5.69
N ARG A 100 16.06 12.91 -5.35
CA ARG A 100 17.24 12.31 -5.99
C ARG A 100 16.88 11.80 -7.39
N ILE A 101 17.79 12.03 -8.33
CA ILE A 101 17.74 11.47 -9.67
C ILE A 101 18.54 10.16 -9.66
N ALA A 102 17.95 9.09 -10.17
CA ALA A 102 18.64 7.80 -10.31
C ALA A 102 19.74 7.92 -11.38
N THR A 103 20.93 7.41 -11.09
CA THR A 103 22.02 7.29 -12.08
C THR A 103 21.84 5.97 -12.82
N PRO A 104 21.69 5.97 -14.16
CA PRO A 104 21.56 4.73 -14.92
C PRO A 104 22.79 3.85 -14.72
N PHE A 105 22.58 2.54 -14.58
CA PHE A 105 23.65 1.56 -14.69
C PHE A 105 23.87 1.23 -16.16
N ASP A 106 25.13 1.29 -16.61
CA ASP A 106 25.55 0.86 -17.95
C ASP A 106 26.28 -0.50 -17.81
N PRO A 107 25.65 -1.62 -18.23
CA PRO A 107 26.15 -2.98 -18.02
C PRO A 107 27.34 -3.38 -18.91
#